data_AF-A0A968TVU3-F1
#
_entry.id   AF-A0A968TVU3-F1
#
_cell.length_a   1.000
_cell.length_b   1.000
_cell.length_c   1.000
_cell.angle_alpha   90.00
_cell.angle_beta   90.00
_cell.angle_gamma   90.00
#
_symmetry.space_group_name_H-M   'P 1'
#
loop_
_entity.id
_entity.type
_entity.pdbx_description
1 polymer ?
#
loop_
_entity_poly.entity_id
_entity_poly.type
_entity_poly.pdbx_seq_one_letter_code
_entity_poly.pdbx_strand_id
1 'polypeptide(L)'
;MSDELSALQRQLKNFEENLALIQERKSEFVMSTDIPLQMVKAESDLEKKIAQVKAKIATFLGTPPPADPAPVTSQYASGQNIAQASGGSTATVSTNQSI
;
A
#
# COMPACT_ATOMS: atom_id res chain seq x y z
N MET A 1 6.86 33.08 -3.05
CA MET A 1 6.64 31.69 -3.52
C MET A 1 7.15 30.67 -2.49
N SER A 2 8.37 30.81 -1.96
CA SER A 2 8.85 29.89 -0.90
C SER A 2 8.03 29.88 0.40
N ASP A 3 7.39 30.99 0.77
CA ASP A 3 6.62 31.09 2.02
C ASP A 3 5.35 30.24 2.00
N GLU A 4 4.69 30.13 0.84
CA GLU A 4 3.47 29.34 0.67
C GLU A 4 3.76 27.83 0.71
N LEU A 5 4.83 27.40 0.04
CA LEU A 5 5.34 26.03 0.14
C LEU A 5 5.71 25.68 1.60
N SER A 6 6.41 26.58 2.28
CA SER A 6 6.82 26.39 3.68
C SER A 6 5.62 26.29 4.62
N ALA A 7 4.58 27.11 4.38
CA ALA A 7 3.33 27.04 5.12
C ALA A 7 2.60 25.70 4.89
N LEU A 8 2.55 25.21 3.64
CA LEU A 8 1.95 23.91 3.30
C LEU A 8 2.73 22.74 3.93
N GLN A 9 4.05 22.77 3.92
CA GLN A 9 4.89 21.76 4.57
C GLN A 9 4.70 21.73 6.09
N ARG A 10 4.60 22.91 6.72
CA ARG A 10 4.31 23.02 8.15
C ARG A 10 2.92 22.47 8.48
N GLN A 11 1.94 22.78 7.64
CA GLN A 11 0.58 22.25 7.78
C GLN A 11 0.55 20.72 7.62
N LEU A 12 1.30 20.20 6.65
CA LEU A 12 1.45 18.76 6.46
C LEU A 12 2.02 18.08 7.71
N LYS A 13 3.14 18.60 8.23
CA LYS A 13 3.78 18.08 9.44
C LYS A 13 2.82 18.08 10.63
N ASN A 14 2.07 19.16 10.83
CA ASN A 14 1.07 19.23 11.90
C ASN A 14 -0.04 18.17 11.75
N PHE A 15 -0.50 17.89 10.52
CA PHE A 15 -1.50 16.84 10.30
C PHE A 15 -0.93 15.43 10.52
N GLU A 16 0.32 15.18 10.10
CA GLU A 16 1.00 13.91 10.33
C GLU A 16 1.25 13.65 11.83
N GLU A 17 1.66 14.67 12.59
CA GLU A 17 1.79 14.59 14.06
C GLU A 17 0.45 14.28 14.73
N ASN A 18 -0.63 14.95 14.31
CA ASN A 18 -1.97 14.68 14.83
C ASN A 18 -2.47 13.27 14.51
N LEU A 19 -2.15 12.75 13.32
CA LEU A 19 -2.47 11.38 12.92
C LEU A 19 -1.73 10.37 13.82
N ALA A 20 -0.44 10.60 14.07
CA ALA A 20 0.36 9.74 14.95
C ALA A 20 -0.21 9.67 16.37
N LEU A 21 -0.65 10.80 16.94
CA LEU A 21 -1.29 10.83 18.25
C LEU A 21 -2.61 10.05 18.31
N ILE A 22 -3.40 10.06 17.24
CA ILE A 22 -4.64 9.27 17.15
C ILE A 22 -4.31 7.78 17.05
N GLN A 23 -3.30 7.41 16.27
CA GLN A 23 -2.86 6.02 16.14
C GLN A 23 -2.29 5.48 17.45
N GLU A 24 -1.52 6.29 18.18
CA GLU A 24 -1.05 5.97 19.52
C GLU A 24 -2.23 5.70 20.47
N ARG A 25 -3.21 6.62 20.54
CA ARG A 25 -4.42 6.40 21.35
C ARG A 25 -5.20 5.17 20.90
N LYS A 26 -5.35 4.93 19.58
CA LYS A 26 -6.02 3.73 19.04
C LYS A 26 -5.34 2.44 19.51
N SER A 27 -4.01 2.45 19.68
CA SER A 27 -3.27 1.27 20.15
C SER A 27 -3.66 0.85 21.57
N GLU A 28 -4.06 1.81 22.42
CA GLU A 28 -4.59 1.53 23.78
C GLU A 28 -5.92 0.78 23.73
N PHE A 29 -6.71 0.98 22.67
CA PHE A 29 -7.98 0.29 22.45
C PHE A 29 -7.82 -1.10 21.85
N VAL A 30 -6.62 -1.58 21.50
CA VAL A 30 -6.44 -2.96 21.02
C VAL A 30 -6.69 -3.99 22.13
N MET A 31 -6.49 -3.59 23.39
CA MET A 31 -6.83 -4.39 24.58
C MET A 31 -8.29 -4.20 25.04
N SER A 32 -8.97 -3.19 24.51
CA SER A 32 -10.35 -2.84 24.82
C SER A 32 -11.25 -3.37 23.70
N THR A 33 -12.40 -3.96 24.02
CA THR A 33 -13.22 -4.72 23.04
C THR A 33 -13.68 -3.92 21.80
N ASP A 34 -13.57 -2.59 21.76
CA ASP A 34 -13.93 -1.79 20.59
C ASP A 34 -13.19 -0.44 20.51
N ILE A 35 -12.81 -0.03 19.29
CA ILE A 35 -12.25 1.30 19.01
C ILE A 35 -13.42 2.29 18.81
N PRO A 36 -13.44 3.45 19.48
CA PRO A 36 -14.50 4.42 19.30
C PRO A 36 -14.64 4.88 17.83
N LEU A 37 -15.86 4.85 17.29
CA LEU A 37 -16.16 5.27 15.91
C LEU A 37 -15.68 6.70 15.60
N GLN A 38 -15.69 7.58 16.62
CA GLN A 38 -15.19 8.96 16.48
C GLN A 38 -13.69 9.01 16.17
N MET A 39 -12.89 8.09 16.73
CA MET A 39 -11.44 8.02 16.45
C MET A 39 -11.16 7.52 15.04
N VAL A 40 -11.90 6.51 14.56
CA VAL A 40 -11.78 6.02 13.18
C VAL A 40 -12.15 7.12 12.17
N LYS A 41 -13.20 7.89 12.45
CA LYS A 41 -13.57 9.05 11.61
C LYS A 41 -12.50 10.14 11.63
N ALA A 42 -11.98 10.48 12.80
CA ALA A 42 -10.96 11.51 12.94
C ALA A 42 -9.66 11.15 12.18
N GLU A 43 -9.25 9.88 12.23
CA GLU A 43 -8.13 9.34 11.45
C GLU A 43 -8.39 9.46 9.94
N SER A 44 -9.52 8.96 9.45
CA SER A 44 -9.87 9.02 8.02
C SER A 44 -9.93 10.47 7.49
N ASP A 45 -10.45 11.39 8.30
CA ASP A 45 -10.51 12.81 7.92
C ASP A 45 -9.13 13.47 7.90
N LEU A 46 -8.22 13.08 8.80
CA LEU A 46 -6.83 13.53 8.79
C LEU A 46 -6.05 12.98 7.60
N GLU A 47 -6.20 11.70 7.28
CA GLU A 47 -5.58 11.08 6.10
C GLU A 47 -6.00 11.79 4.81
N LYS A 48 -7.29 12.10 4.65
CA LYS A 48 -7.78 12.89 3.50
C LYS A 48 -7.15 14.28 3.45
N LYS A 49 -7.04 14.97 4.59
CA LYS A 49 -6.40 16.30 4.64
C LYS A 49 -4.92 16.23 4.30
N ILE A 50 -4.21 15.21 4.79
CA ILE A 50 -2.81 14.94 4.44
C ILE A 50 -2.67 14.72 2.94
N ALA A 51 -3.50 13.86 2.34
CA ALA A 51 -3.49 13.59 0.91
C ALA A 51 -3.73 14.87 0.08
N GLN A 52 -4.70 15.70 0.49
CA GLN A 52 -4.97 16.98 -0.17
C GLN A 52 -3.78 17.96 -0.08
N VAL A 53 -3.15 18.08 1.09
CA VAL A 53 -1.99 18.96 1.26
C VAL A 53 -0.78 18.43 0.48
N LYS A 54 -0.54 17.11 0.48
CA LYS A 54 0.49 16.48 -0.35
C LYS A 54 0.27 16.74 -1.84
N ALA A 55 -0.96 16.63 -2.32
CA ALA A 55 -1.31 16.94 -3.72
C ALA A 55 -1.05 18.42 -4.07
N LYS A 56 -1.36 19.35 -3.15
CA LYS A 56 -1.06 20.78 -3.32
C LYS A 56 0.44 21.05 -3.38
N ILE A 57 1.23 20.44 -2.49
CA ILE A 57 2.69 20.54 -2.50
C ILE A 57 3.25 19.95 -3.80
N ALA A 58 2.77 18.79 -4.25
CA ALA A 58 3.21 18.17 -5.49
C ALA A 58 2.94 19.07 -6.71
N THR A 59 1.74 19.64 -6.79
CA THR A 59 1.37 20.62 -7.82
C THR A 59 2.29 21.84 -7.78
N PHE A 60 2.60 22.34 -6.58
CA PHE A 60 3.47 23.49 -6.39
C PHE A 60 4.92 23.21 -6.80
N LEU A 61 5.40 21.97 -6.59
CA LEU A 61 6.75 21.54 -6.95
C LEU A 61 6.88 21.09 -8.43
N GLY A 62 5.78 21.07 -9.19
CA GLY A 62 5.77 20.57 -10.57
C GLY A 62 6.06 19.07 -10.70
N THR A 63 6.14 18.36 -9.58
CA THR A 63 6.27 16.90 -9.52
C THR A 63 4.88 16.27 -9.56
N PRO A 64 4.62 15.28 -10.42
CA PRO A 64 3.36 14.56 -10.36
C PRO A 64 3.21 13.96 -8.95
N PRO A 65 2.01 14.06 -8.34
CA PRO A 65 1.79 13.48 -7.02
C PRO A 65 2.19 12.00 -7.08
N PRO A 66 2.86 11.46 -6.04
CA PRO A 66 3.07 10.03 -5.98
C PRO A 66 1.68 9.40 -6.06
N ALA A 67 1.42 8.74 -7.19
CA ALA A 67 0.23 7.92 -7.33
C ALA A 67 0.19 7.04 -6.08
N ASP A 68 -0.96 7.00 -5.40
CA ASP A 68 -1.22 6.05 -4.32
C ASP A 68 -0.60 4.69 -4.67
N PRO A 69 -0.05 3.94 -3.69
CA PRO A 69 0.61 2.67 -3.95
C PRO A 69 -0.27 1.87 -4.89
N ALA A 70 0.29 1.54 -6.06
CA ALA A 70 -0.39 0.84 -7.12
C ALA A 70 -1.30 -0.23 -6.51
N PRO A 71 -2.54 -0.41 -7.00
CA PRO A 71 -3.42 -1.45 -6.48
C PRO A 71 -2.59 -2.72 -6.44
N VAL A 72 -2.37 -3.25 -5.23
CA VAL A 72 -1.78 -4.56 -5.04
C VAL A 72 -2.62 -5.49 -5.89
N THR A 73 -2.10 -5.80 -7.08
CA THR A 73 -2.70 -6.80 -7.93
C THR A 73 -2.58 -8.04 -7.10
N SER A 74 -3.69 -8.45 -6.50
CA SER A 74 -3.83 -9.74 -5.87
C SER A 74 -3.50 -10.76 -6.94
N GLN A 75 -2.22 -11.15 -6.99
CA GLN A 75 -1.81 -12.45 -7.47
C GLN A 75 -2.38 -13.43 -6.45
N TYR A 76 -3.69 -13.66 -6.53
CA TYR A 76 -4.25 -14.91 -6.08
C TYR A 76 -3.50 -15.96 -6.89
N ALA A 77 -2.60 -16.65 -6.19
CA ALA A 77 -1.87 -17.79 -6.68
C ALA A 77 -2.86 -18.70 -7.39
N SER A 78 -2.78 -18.72 -8.71
CA SER A 78 -3.30 -19.82 -9.52
C SER A 78 -2.60 -21.06 -8.98
N GLY A 79 -3.40 -21.96 -8.41
CA GLY A 79 -2.91 -23.19 -7.79
C GLY A 79 -1.97 -23.92 -8.73
N GLN A 80 -0.67 -23.86 -8.43
CA GLN A 80 0.32 -24.68 -9.09
C GLN A 80 0.20 -26.10 -8.54
N ASN A 81 -0.47 -26.93 -9.34
CA ASN A 81 -0.18 -28.34 -9.59
C ASN A 81 0.76 -29.04 -8.58
N ILE A 82 0.15 -29.76 -7.63
CA ILE A 82 0.80 -30.91 -7.01
C ILE A 82 0.27 -32.18 -7.67
N ALA A 83 1.06 -32.73 -8.60
CA ALA A 83 0.98 -34.12 -8.99
C ALA A 83 2.39 -34.61 -9.37
N GLN A 84 3.18 -34.90 -8.34
CA GLN A 84 4.25 -35.88 -8.46
C GLN A 84 3.61 -37.26 -8.68
N ALA A 85 3.84 -37.86 -9.84
CA ALA A 85 3.74 -39.31 -10.02
C ALA A 85 5.08 -39.78 -10.58
N SER A 86 5.93 -40.21 -9.66
CA SER A 86 7.11 -41.02 -9.88
C SER A 86 6.71 -42.42 -10.36
N GLY A 87 7.47 -42.99 -11.31
CA GLY A 87 7.51 -44.44 -11.49
C GLY A 87 7.79 -44.95 -12.90
N GLY A 88 9.08 -45.01 -13.28
CA GLY A 88 9.73 -46.01 -14.16
C GLY A 88 9.23 -46.20 -15.60
N SER A 89 9.94 -46.79 -16.56
CA SER A 89 11.34 -47.19 -16.73
C SER A 89 11.49 -47.44 -18.24
N THR A 90 12.64 -47.04 -18.80
CA THR A 90 13.38 -47.65 -19.94
C THR A 90 12.65 -48.15 -21.20
N ALA A 91 12.95 -47.52 -22.35
CA ALA A 91 13.46 -48.14 -23.61
C ALA A 91 13.35 -47.10 -24.75
N THR A 92 14.43 -46.42 -25.15
CA THR A 92 15.25 -46.69 -26.37
C THR A 92 14.50 -47.16 -27.61
N VAL A 93 14.52 -46.32 -28.67
CA VAL A 93 14.62 -46.59 -30.14
C VAL A 93 14.30 -45.24 -30.83
N SER A 94 15.26 -44.37 -31.17
CA SER A 94 16.11 -44.36 -32.37
C SER A 94 15.36 -44.63 -33.68
N THR A 95 15.10 -43.60 -34.50
CA THR A 95 15.26 -43.65 -35.97
C THR A 95 15.33 -42.21 -36.52
N ASN A 96 16.45 -41.93 -37.18
CA ASN A 96 16.75 -40.76 -38.01
C ASN A 96 16.21 -40.93 -39.46
N GLN A 97 16.16 -39.80 -40.19
CA GLN A 97 16.06 -39.57 -41.66
C GLN A 97 14.72 -38.91 -42.07
N SER A 98 14.68 -37.67 -42.58
CA SER A 98 15.21 -37.15 -43.87
C SER A 98 14.70 -38.02 -45.03
N ILE A 99 13.74 -37.60 -45.84
CA ILE A 99 13.78 -36.59 -46.92
C ILE A 99 12.34 -36.15 -47.21
#